data_AF-A0A0M4PLX5-F1
#
_entry.id   AF-A0A0M4PLX5-F1
#
_cell.length_a   1.000
_cell.length_b   1.000
_cell.length_c   1.000
_cell.angle_alpha   90.00
_cell.angle_beta   90.00
_cell.angle_gamma   90.00
#
_symmetry.space_group_name_H-M   'P 1'
#
loop_
_entity.id
_entity.type
_entity.pdbx_description
1 polymer ?
#
loop_
_entity_poly.entity_id
_entity_poly.type
_entity_poly.pdbx_seq_one_letter_code
_entity_poly.pdbx_strand_id
1 'polypeptide(L)'
;MVLLPLAYFLLINALAFVQDINEGYHDNLHLFNEGLILLLTIVATTIVWKEIKAGYRNEKSLKKSIQRLDLDNLNYSKQVKILKHELFQVVSAQLEDWLLSKSEQEVAILLLKGLSLDEISQIRKTKEKTTRQQASAIYKKSNLKGRHELSAFFFEDLL
;
A
#
# COMPACT_ATOMS: atom_id res chain seq x y z
N MET A 1 31.69 3.72 5.06
CA MET A 1 32.40 4.68 5.93
C MET A 1 33.22 3.98 7.02
N VAL A 2 32.67 2.99 7.73
CA VAL A 2 33.36 2.29 8.85
C VAL A 2 34.52 1.35 8.43
N LEU A 3 34.52 0.81 7.20
CA LEU A 3 35.56 -0.14 6.74
C LEU A 3 36.93 0.52 6.46
N LEU A 4 36.95 1.80 6.07
CA LEU A 4 38.18 2.54 5.75
C LEU A 4 39.09 2.76 6.98
N PRO A 5 38.61 3.28 8.13
CA PRO A 5 39.44 3.44 9.32
C PRO A 5 39.89 2.09 9.89
N LEU A 6 39.08 1.04 9.74
CA LEU A 6 39.42 -0.30 10.22
C LEU A 6 40.55 -0.94 9.40
N ALA A 7 40.51 -0.79 8.07
CA ALA A 7 41.58 -1.23 7.19
C ALA A 7 42.88 -0.46 7.42
N TYR A 8 42.79 0.85 7.66
CA TYR A 8 43.93 1.69 8.02
C TYR A 8 44.57 1.28 9.34
N PHE A 9 43.74 1.02 10.36
CA PHE A 9 44.21 0.52 11.65
C PHE A 9 44.90 -0.85 11.52
N LEU A 10 44.36 -1.75 10.70
CA LEU A 10 44.96 -3.06 10.44
C LEU A 10 46.32 -2.96 9.72
N LEU A 11 46.45 -2.02 8.78
CA LEU A 11 47.73 -1.76 8.09
C LEU A 11 48.81 -1.23 9.03
N ILE A 12 48.47 -0.30 9.93
CA ILE A 12 49.42 0.24 10.92
C ILE A 12 49.93 -0.86 11.85
N ASN A 13 49.03 -1.67 12.42
CA ASN A 13 49.42 -2.74 13.33
C ASN A 13 50.23 -3.84 12.63
N ALA A 14 49.91 -4.15 11.37
CA ALA A 14 50.67 -5.13 10.58
C ALA A 14 52.09 -4.63 10.26
N LEU A 15 52.25 -3.33 9.98
CA LEU A 15 53.56 -2.73 9.73
C LEU A 15 54.43 -2.72 11.00
N ALA A 16 53.86 -2.36 12.16
CA ALA A 16 54.57 -2.40 13.44
C ALA A 16 55.08 -3.82 13.75
N PHE A 17 54.22 -4.83 13.61
CA PHE A 17 54.59 -6.22 13.84
C PHE A 17 55.70 -6.73 12.90
N VAL A 18 55.67 -6.33 11.63
CA VAL A 18 56.72 -6.68 10.64
C VAL A 18 58.04 -5.98 10.98
N GLN A 19 57.98 -4.73 11.44
CA GLN A 19 59.15 -3.98 11.86
C GLN A 19 59.81 -4.62 13.08
N ASP A 20 59.02 -5.03 14.09
CA ASP A 20 59.51 -5.69 15.30
C ASP A 20 60.19 -7.04 15.02
N ILE A 21 59.63 -7.83 14.08
CA ILE A 21 60.25 -9.09 13.63
C ILE A 21 61.58 -8.82 12.91
N ASN A 22 61.62 -7.79 12.06
CA ASN A 22 62.78 -7.51 11.20
C ASN A 22 63.93 -6.83 11.96
N GLU A 23 63.62 -6.02 12.97
CA GLU A 23 64.60 -5.38 13.87
C GLU A 23 65.15 -6.34 14.93
N GLY A 24 64.62 -7.57 15.01
CA GLY A 24 65.14 -8.61 15.91
C GLY A 24 64.93 -8.30 17.39
N TYR A 25 63.87 -7.54 17.73
CA TYR A 25 63.53 -7.25 19.11
C TYR A 25 63.32 -8.55 19.90
N HIS A 26 64.14 -8.75 20.94
CA HIS A 26 64.20 -10.00 21.70
C HIS A 26 63.21 -10.07 22.89
N ASP A 27 62.32 -9.08 23.06
CA ASP A 27 61.29 -9.16 24.09
C ASP A 27 60.07 -9.95 23.61
N ASN A 28 60.03 -11.22 24.00
CA ASN A 28 58.96 -12.15 23.65
C ASN A 28 57.57 -11.68 24.13
N LEU A 29 57.48 -10.83 25.17
CA LEU A 29 56.21 -10.31 25.68
C LEU A 29 55.61 -9.23 24.77
N HIS A 30 56.46 -8.39 24.17
CA HIS A 30 56.00 -7.37 23.22
C HIS A 30 55.48 -8.01 21.93
N LEU A 31 56.24 -8.94 21.34
CA LEU A 31 55.82 -9.65 20.12
C LEU A 31 54.51 -10.43 20.31
N PHE A 32 54.31 -11.03 21.50
CA PHE A 32 53.08 -11.74 21.83
C PHE A 32 51.88 -10.79 21.93
N ASN A 33 52.04 -9.63 22.59
CA ASN A 33 50.98 -8.64 22.74
C ASN A 33 50.55 -8.04 21.39
N GLU A 34 51.50 -7.71 20.51
CA GLU A 34 51.19 -7.18 19.19
C GLU A 34 50.48 -8.21 18.30
N GLY A 35 50.93 -9.47 18.32
CA GLY A 35 50.25 -10.57 17.63
C GLY A 35 48.81 -10.77 18.12
N LEU A 36 48.58 -10.63 19.42
CA LEU A 36 47.25 -10.77 20.03
C LEU A 36 46.32 -9.62 19.59
N ILE A 37 46.82 -8.37 19.56
CA ILE A 37 46.07 -7.20 19.08
C ILE A 37 45.70 -7.34 17.60
N LEU A 38 46.63 -7.82 16.77
CA LEU A 38 46.39 -8.05 15.35
C LEU A 38 45.26 -9.07 15.13
N LEU A 39 45.27 -10.18 15.89
CA LEU A 39 44.25 -11.22 15.81
C LEU A 39 42.88 -10.70 16.22
N LEU A 40 42.79 -9.98 17.34
CA LEU A 40 41.53 -9.36 17.80
C LEU A 40 40.95 -8.39 16.77
N THR A 41 41.80 -7.60 16.12
CA THR A 41 41.40 -6.64 15.10
C THR A 41 40.83 -7.34 13.86
N ILE A 42 41.47 -8.43 13.40
CA ILE A 42 40.97 -9.25 12.28
C ILE A 42 39.57 -9.80 12.61
N VAL A 43 39.40 -10.37 13.81
CA VAL A 43 38.12 -10.93 14.26
C VAL A 43 37.04 -9.84 14.27
N ALA A 44 37.30 -8.68 14.89
CA ALA A 44 36.36 -7.56 14.93
C ALA A 44 35.96 -7.09 13.52
N THR A 45 36.91 -7.02 12.59
CA THR A 45 36.67 -6.64 11.19
C THR A 45 35.69 -7.60 10.51
N THR A 46 35.86 -8.90 10.70
CA THR A 46 35.02 -9.91 10.04
C THR A 46 33.58 -9.90 10.56
N ILE A 47 33.38 -9.65 11.85
CA ILE A 47 32.04 -9.55 12.47
C ILE A 47 31.29 -8.35 11.89
N VAL A 48 31.91 -7.18 11.92
CA VAL A 48 31.31 -5.93 11.39
C VAL A 48 30.99 -6.07 9.91
N TRP A 49 31.85 -6.71 9.12
CA TRP A 49 31.57 -6.95 7.70
C TRP A 49 30.31 -7.80 7.51
N LYS A 50 30.18 -8.91 8.26
CA LYS A 50 29.00 -9.80 8.17
C LYS A 50 27.71 -9.06 8.52
N GLU A 51 27.73 -8.26 9.58
CA GLU A 51 26.57 -7.51 10.05
C GLU A 51 26.13 -6.42 9.06
N ILE A 52 27.09 -5.70 8.47
CA ILE A 52 26.82 -4.73 7.39
C ILE A 52 26.17 -5.43 6.17
N LYS A 53 26.71 -6.58 5.74
CA LYS A 53 26.13 -7.35 4.62
C LYS A 53 24.74 -7.90 4.95
N ALA A 54 24.48 -8.30 6.19
CA ALA A 54 23.16 -8.73 6.64
C ALA A 54 22.17 -7.56 6.65
N GLY A 55 22.60 -6.38 7.11
CA GLY A 55 21.81 -5.15 7.09
C GLY A 55 21.38 -4.72 5.67
N TYR A 56 22.28 -4.80 4.69
CA TYR A 56 21.95 -4.48 3.29
C TYR A 56 20.92 -5.43 2.67
N ARG A 57 20.81 -6.68 3.16
CA ARG A 57 19.78 -7.64 2.69
C ARG A 57 18.39 -7.26 3.19
N ASN A 58 18.28 -6.80 4.44
CA ASN A 58 17.01 -6.43 5.08
C ASN A 58 16.37 -5.21 4.41
N GLU A 59 17.18 -4.23 3.99
CA GLU A 59 16.67 -3.03 3.32
C GLU A 59 16.11 -3.34 1.92
N LYS A 60 16.74 -4.27 1.20
CA LYS A 60 16.34 -4.66 -0.15
C LYS A 60 15.09 -5.55 -0.16
N SER A 61 14.92 -6.40 0.85
CA SER A 61 13.67 -7.15 1.03
C SER A 61 12.51 -6.24 1.42
N LEU A 62 12.75 -5.23 2.27
CA LEU A 62 11.71 -4.30 2.70
C LEU A 62 11.19 -3.43 1.53
N LYS A 63 12.09 -2.90 0.68
CA LYS A 63 11.70 -2.18 -0.54
C LYS A 63 10.92 -3.04 -1.54
N LYS A 64 11.26 -4.33 -1.65
CA LYS A 64 10.51 -5.28 -2.50
C LYS A 64 9.10 -5.56 -1.98
N SER A 65 8.92 -5.60 -0.66
CA SER A 65 7.58 -5.78 -0.05
C SER A 65 6.69 -4.54 -0.26
N ILE A 66 7.25 -3.33 -0.16
CA ILE A 66 6.51 -2.08 -0.44
C ILE A 66 6.04 -2.05 -1.90
N GLN A 67 6.93 -2.34 -2.86
CA GLN A 67 6.56 -2.33 -4.29
C GLN A 67 5.51 -3.38 -4.68
N ARG A 68 5.49 -4.54 -4.01
CA ARG A 68 4.46 -5.57 -4.24
C ARG A 68 3.10 -5.10 -3.75
N LEU A 69 3.04 -4.47 -2.58
CA LEU A 69 1.78 -3.94 -2.01
C LEU A 69 1.17 -2.83 -2.89
N ASP A 70 2.00 -2.00 -3.52
CA ASP A 70 1.51 -0.95 -4.42
C ASP A 70 0.92 -1.52 -5.71
N LEU A 71 1.56 -2.55 -6.29
CA LEU A 71 1.07 -3.21 -7.50
C LEU A 71 -0.24 -3.96 -7.25
N ASP A 72 -0.34 -4.63 -6.10
CA ASP A 72 -1.56 -5.33 -5.72
C ASP A 72 -2.72 -4.34 -5.52
N ASN A 73 -2.49 -3.23 -4.81
CA ASN A 73 -3.50 -2.17 -4.64
C ASN A 73 -4.00 -1.61 -5.98
N LEU A 74 -3.10 -1.38 -6.94
CA LEU A 74 -3.49 -0.91 -8.28
C LEU A 74 -4.34 -1.93 -9.03
N ASN A 75 -3.99 -3.22 -8.94
CA ASN A 75 -4.76 -4.28 -9.56
C ASN A 75 -6.12 -4.49 -8.88
N TYR A 76 -6.21 -4.38 -7.56
CA TYR A 76 -7.48 -4.37 -6.83
C TYR A 76 -8.35 -3.19 -7.24
N SER A 77 -7.78 -1.98 -7.32
CA SER A 77 -8.51 -0.79 -7.76
C SER A 77 -9.06 -0.94 -9.18
N LYS A 78 -8.28 -1.51 -10.11
CA LYS A 78 -8.72 -1.79 -11.49
C LYS A 78 -9.86 -2.81 -11.53
N GLN A 79 -9.73 -3.94 -10.84
CA GLN A 79 -10.77 -4.96 -10.81
C GLN A 79 -12.07 -4.42 -10.21
N VAL A 80 -11.99 -3.69 -9.09
CA VAL A 80 -13.15 -3.03 -8.48
C VAL A 80 -13.77 -2.00 -9.43
N LYS A 81 -12.96 -1.27 -10.20
CA LYS A 81 -13.48 -0.29 -11.17
C LYS A 81 -14.22 -0.95 -12.33
N ILE A 82 -13.72 -2.07 -12.84
CA ILE A 82 -14.38 -2.83 -13.92
C ILE A 82 -15.72 -3.40 -13.43
N LEU A 83 -15.72 -4.07 -12.28
CA LEU A 83 -16.94 -4.63 -11.67
C LEU A 83 -18.00 -3.56 -11.40
N LYS A 84 -17.57 -2.39 -10.88
CA LYS A 84 -18.47 -1.24 -10.68
C LYS A 84 -19.03 -0.69 -11.99
N HIS A 85 -18.24 -0.72 -13.06
CA HIS A 85 -18.68 -0.21 -14.35
C HIS A 85 -19.76 -1.10 -14.97
N GLU A 86 -19.56 -2.41 -14.96
CA GLU A 86 -20.55 -3.38 -15.44
C GLU A 86 -21.86 -3.28 -14.65
N LEU A 87 -21.77 -3.19 -13.31
CA LEU A 87 -22.95 -3.03 -12.47
C LEU A 87 -23.70 -1.72 -12.74
N PHE A 88 -22.97 -0.62 -12.96
CA PHE A 88 -23.60 0.66 -13.30
C PHE A 88 -24.30 0.61 -14.67
N GLN A 89 -23.76 -0.11 -15.64
CA GLN A 89 -24.41 -0.29 -16.94
C GLN A 89 -25.74 -1.04 -16.81
N VAL A 90 -25.78 -2.11 -16.00
CA VAL A 90 -27.03 -2.87 -15.75
C VAL A 90 -28.08 -1.97 -15.10
N VAL A 91 -27.69 -1.21 -14.07
CA VAL A 91 -28.60 -0.25 -13.41
C VAL A 91 -29.11 0.78 -14.41
N SER A 92 -28.22 1.39 -15.20
CA SER A 92 -28.60 2.39 -16.20
C SER A 92 -29.58 1.85 -17.24
N ALA A 93 -29.34 0.64 -17.78
CA ALA A 93 -30.23 0.00 -18.73
C ALA A 93 -31.63 -0.22 -18.14
N GLN A 94 -31.70 -0.74 -16.92
CA GLN A 94 -32.99 -0.97 -16.25
C GLN A 94 -33.77 0.34 -16.00
N LEU A 95 -33.06 1.42 -15.65
CA LEU A 95 -33.69 2.73 -15.45
C LEU A 95 -34.20 3.33 -16.79
N GLU A 96 -33.55 3.03 -17.90
CA GLU A 96 -34.02 3.38 -19.25
C GLU A 96 -35.24 2.54 -19.65
N ASP A 97 -35.27 1.25 -19.33
CA ASP A 97 -36.40 0.35 -19.59
C ASP A 97 -37.68 0.79 -18.84
N TRP A 98 -37.53 1.36 -17.64
CA TRP A 98 -38.63 1.99 -16.90
C TRP A 98 -39.02 3.38 -17.42
N LEU A 99 -38.44 3.83 -18.53
CA LEU A 99 -38.73 5.12 -19.18
C LEU A 99 -38.59 6.31 -18.20
N LEU A 100 -37.56 6.24 -17.35
CA LEU A 100 -37.22 7.33 -16.44
C LEU A 100 -36.53 8.45 -17.20
N SER A 101 -36.95 9.69 -16.95
CA SER A 101 -36.24 10.89 -17.42
C SER A 101 -34.86 10.97 -16.77
N LYS A 102 -33.91 11.68 -17.39
CA LYS A 102 -32.58 11.92 -16.81
C LYS A 102 -32.65 12.42 -15.36
N SER A 103 -33.62 13.30 -15.09
CA SER A 103 -33.84 13.85 -13.75
C SER A 103 -34.34 12.84 -12.72
N GLU A 104 -35.09 11.82 -13.16
CA GLU A 104 -35.57 10.72 -12.31
C GLU A 104 -34.48 9.66 -12.14
N GLN A 105 -33.71 9.36 -13.19
CA GLN A 105 -32.57 8.43 -13.13
C GLN A 105 -31.55 8.88 -12.07
N GLU A 106 -31.21 10.18 -12.04
CA GLU A 106 -30.34 10.75 -11.01
C GLU A 106 -30.88 10.53 -9.59
N VAL A 107 -32.19 10.70 -9.38
CA VAL A 107 -32.81 10.46 -8.08
C VAL A 107 -32.82 8.98 -7.74
N ALA A 108 -33.15 8.10 -8.70
CA ALA A 108 -33.15 6.66 -8.51
C ALA A 108 -31.77 6.15 -8.09
N ILE A 109 -30.69 6.59 -8.76
CA ILE A 109 -29.31 6.22 -8.40
C ILE A 109 -28.97 6.67 -6.97
N LEU A 110 -29.40 7.87 -6.55
CA LEU A 110 -29.14 8.35 -5.20
C LEU A 110 -29.98 7.61 -4.15
N LEU A 111 -31.20 7.19 -4.50
CA LEU A 111 -32.03 6.32 -3.65
C LEU A 111 -31.39 4.95 -3.46
N LEU A 112 -30.82 4.35 -4.52
CA LEU A 112 -30.08 3.08 -4.46
C LEU A 112 -28.81 3.19 -3.59
N LYS A 113 -28.20 4.37 -3.51
CA LYS A 113 -27.11 4.65 -2.57
C LYS A 113 -27.56 4.79 -1.11
N GLY A 114 -28.87 4.70 -0.84
CA GLY A 114 -29.44 4.78 0.50
C GLY A 114 -29.66 6.20 1.02
N LEU A 115 -29.52 7.23 0.17
CA LEU A 115 -29.72 8.61 0.58
C LEU A 115 -31.21 8.91 0.82
N SER A 116 -31.48 9.72 1.83
CA SER A 116 -32.80 10.23 2.14
C SER A 116 -33.25 11.29 1.12
N LEU A 117 -34.56 11.52 1.02
CA LEU A 117 -35.10 12.54 0.11
C LEU A 117 -34.58 13.95 0.40
N ASP A 118 -34.28 14.25 1.67
CA ASP A 118 -33.68 15.52 2.09
C ASP A 118 -32.25 15.65 1.58
N GLU A 119 -31.39 14.65 1.82
CA GLU A 119 -30.01 14.63 1.33
C GLU A 119 -29.95 14.72 -0.21
N ILE A 120 -30.85 14.00 -0.90
CA ILE A 120 -30.96 14.06 -2.36
C ILE A 120 -31.34 15.47 -2.82
N SER A 121 -32.26 16.13 -2.12
CA SER A 121 -32.67 17.50 -2.44
C SER A 121 -31.51 18.49 -2.27
N GLN A 122 -30.68 18.32 -1.24
CA GLN A 122 -29.49 19.12 -1.01
C GLN A 122 -28.42 18.90 -2.10
N ILE A 123 -28.14 17.64 -2.45
CA ILE A 123 -27.16 17.27 -3.48
C ILE A 123 -27.57 17.81 -4.86
N ARG A 124 -28.85 17.66 -5.22
CA ARG A 124 -29.39 18.10 -6.51
C ARG A 124 -29.77 19.58 -6.54
N LYS A 125 -29.67 20.28 -5.41
CA LYS A 125 -30.13 21.68 -5.23
C LYS A 125 -31.58 21.87 -5.66
N THR A 126 -32.44 20.90 -5.36
CA THR A 126 -33.88 20.91 -5.63
C THR A 126 -34.67 21.02 -4.32
N LYS A 127 -35.96 21.37 -4.41
CA LYS A 127 -36.82 21.32 -3.22
C LYS A 127 -37.13 19.87 -2.86
N GLU A 128 -37.16 19.55 -1.56
CA GLU A 128 -37.52 18.20 -1.07
C GLU A 128 -38.87 17.72 -1.64
N LYS A 129 -39.86 18.62 -1.77
CA LYS A 129 -41.14 18.31 -2.41
C LYS A 129 -40.99 17.81 -3.85
N THR A 130 -40.09 18.40 -4.63
CA THR A 130 -39.79 18.00 -6.01
C THR A 130 -39.10 16.64 -6.04
N THR A 131 -38.12 16.41 -5.16
CA THR A 131 -37.46 15.10 -5.03
C THR A 131 -38.44 14.00 -4.62
N ARG A 132 -39.36 14.29 -3.69
CA ARG A 132 -40.43 13.38 -3.27
C ARG A 132 -41.37 13.04 -4.44
N GLN A 133 -41.74 14.04 -5.25
CA GLN A 133 -42.56 13.83 -6.44
C GLN A 133 -41.86 12.95 -7.47
N GLN A 134 -40.56 13.17 -7.70
CA GLN A 134 -39.74 12.34 -8.58
C GLN A 134 -39.62 10.90 -8.05
N ALA A 135 -39.39 10.71 -6.75
CA ALA A 135 -39.37 9.39 -6.11
C ALA A 135 -40.70 8.63 -6.31
N SER A 136 -41.84 9.30 -6.10
CA SER A 136 -43.16 8.70 -6.35
C SER A 136 -43.39 8.36 -7.82
N ALA A 137 -42.86 9.16 -8.75
CA ALA A 137 -42.92 8.87 -10.19
C ALA A 137 -42.07 7.64 -10.54
N ILE A 138 -40.88 7.51 -9.95
CA ILE A 138 -40.01 6.34 -10.13
C ILE A 138 -40.74 5.07 -9.70
N TYR A 139 -41.27 5.04 -8.46
CA TYR A 139 -42.00 3.88 -7.95
C TYR A 139 -43.20 3.47 -8.82
N LYS A 140 -43.94 4.45 -9.35
CA LYS A 140 -45.05 4.18 -10.27
C LYS A 140 -44.58 3.60 -11.61
N LYS A 141 -43.49 4.13 -12.18
CA LYS A 141 -42.95 3.69 -13.47
C LYS A 141 -42.27 2.33 -13.39
N SER A 142 -41.61 2.03 -12.27
CA SER A 142 -40.98 0.74 -12.02
C SER A 142 -41.95 -0.32 -11.49
N ASN A 143 -43.20 0.03 -11.21
CA ASN A 143 -44.19 -0.83 -10.55
C ASN A 143 -43.75 -1.38 -9.18
N LEU A 144 -42.98 -0.58 -8.43
CA LEU A 144 -42.48 -0.91 -7.09
C LEU A 144 -43.18 -0.05 -6.04
N LYS A 145 -43.39 -0.56 -4.83
CA LYS A 145 -44.17 0.11 -3.77
C LYS A 145 -43.36 1.13 -2.98
N GLY A 146 -42.03 1.12 -3.08
CA GLY A 146 -41.18 2.10 -2.41
C GLY A 146 -39.70 1.79 -2.44
N ARG A 147 -38.93 2.53 -1.63
CA ARG A 147 -37.45 2.48 -1.62
C ARG A 147 -36.87 1.10 -1.34
N HIS A 148 -37.52 0.33 -0.47
CA HIS A 148 -37.04 -0.98 -0.04
C HIS A 148 -37.17 -2.00 -1.17
N GLU A 149 -38.30 -1.98 -1.88
CA GLU A 149 -38.54 -2.84 -3.04
C GLU A 149 -37.69 -2.42 -4.24
N LEU A 150 -37.49 -1.10 -4.44
CA LEU A 150 -36.53 -0.58 -5.41
C LEU A 150 -35.11 -1.11 -5.15
N SER A 151 -34.67 -1.09 -3.89
CA SER A 151 -33.34 -1.60 -3.54
C SER A 151 -33.27 -3.12 -3.70
N ALA A 152 -34.29 -3.84 -3.22
CA ALA A 152 -34.37 -5.30 -3.31
C ALA A 152 -34.31 -5.79 -4.76
N PHE A 153 -35.02 -5.13 -5.69
CA PHE A 153 -35.02 -5.46 -7.11
C PHE A 153 -33.59 -5.53 -7.68
N PHE A 154 -32.75 -4.53 -7.41
CA PHE A 154 -31.36 -4.54 -7.90
C PHE A 154 -30.44 -5.47 -7.11
N PHE A 155 -30.79 -5.84 -5.88
CA PHE A 155 -30.00 -6.80 -5.09
C PHE A 155 -30.31 -8.25 -5.46
N GLU A 156 -31.53 -8.57 -5.90
CA GLU A 156 -31.90 -9.91 -6.37
C GLU A 156 -31.09 -10.31 -7.61
N ASP A 157 -30.85 -9.38 -8.54
CA ASP A 157 -30.01 -9.62 -9.72
C ASP A 157 -28.50 -9.68 -9.41
N LEU A 158 -28.09 -9.26 -8.21
CA LEU A 158 -26.68 -9.24 -7.77
C LEU A 158 -26.26 -10.50 -6.98
N LEU A 159 -27.23 -11.25 -6.44
CA LEU A 159 -27.02 -12.47 -5.65
C LEU A 159 -27.03 -13.73 -6.51
#